data_AF-A0A1Y0MB36-F1
#
_entry.id   AF-A0A1Y0MB36-F1
#
_cell.length_a   1.000
_cell.length_b   1.000
_cell.length_c   1.000
_cell.angle_alpha   90.00
_cell.angle_beta   90.00
_cell.angle_gamma   90.00
#
_symmetry.space_group_name_H-M   'P 1'
#
loop_
_entity.id
_entity.type
_entity.pdbx_description
1 polymer ?
#
loop_
_entity_poly.entity_id
_entity_poly.type
_entity_poly.pdbx_seq_one_letter_code
_entity_poly.pdbx_strand_id
1 'polypeptide(L)'
;MSNISYSSLIDKKPEQYISYLEKLSTKEWNEKRNKIIKRDECTCNICKQKATIFENGLMFKKKTTKELEEYKRSIANSWYDSVLPEFKNKYDRDILPEILKNIKIKPKQIILQVHHKYYVINNLPWDYPDDSLITLCNECHQKLHNNTNIPMYSDNSKNVQLESTKCATCNGSGYRREYNYYLNGICFNCNGNKYVELG
;
A
#
# COMPACT_ATOMS: atom_id res chain seq x y z
N MET A 1 4.35 -12.71 -10.72
CA MET A 1 4.50 -13.23 -9.33
C MET A 1 5.89 -13.81 -9.22
N SER A 2 6.59 -13.58 -8.10
CA SER A 2 7.93 -14.12 -7.92
C SER A 2 7.84 -15.64 -7.73
N ASN A 3 8.62 -16.37 -8.52
CA ASN A 3 8.65 -17.84 -8.52
C ASN A 3 9.79 -18.41 -7.67
N ILE A 4 10.56 -17.56 -6.99
CA ILE A 4 11.72 -17.97 -6.20
C ILE A 4 11.25 -18.37 -4.80
N SER A 5 11.57 -19.59 -4.38
CA SER A 5 11.35 -20.06 -3.00
C SER A 5 12.41 -19.50 -2.05
N TYR A 6 12.11 -19.50 -0.76
CA TYR A 6 13.08 -19.10 0.26
C TYR A 6 14.32 -20.00 0.27
N SER A 7 14.14 -21.31 0.07
CA SER A 7 15.25 -22.26 -0.06
C SER A 7 16.22 -21.85 -1.17
N SER A 8 15.71 -21.46 -2.34
CA SER A 8 16.55 -20.99 -3.45
C SER A 8 17.27 -19.66 -3.16
N LEU A 9 16.82 -18.85 -2.21
CA LEU A 9 17.57 -17.67 -1.77
C LEU A 9 18.73 -18.07 -0.86
N ILE A 10 18.51 -19.00 0.06
CA ILE A 10 19.56 -19.55 0.95
C ILE A 10 20.65 -20.24 0.13
N ASP A 11 20.28 -20.97 -0.93
CA ASP A 11 21.26 -21.62 -1.82
C ASP A 11 22.17 -20.61 -2.54
N LYS A 12 21.66 -19.39 -2.81
CA LYS A 12 22.39 -18.35 -3.55
C LYS A 12 23.21 -17.43 -2.65
N LYS A 13 22.80 -17.25 -1.41
CA LYS A 13 23.51 -16.40 -0.45
C LYS A 13 23.20 -16.78 1.00
N PRO A 14 24.15 -16.57 1.93
CA PRO A 14 23.94 -16.85 3.35
C PRO A 14 22.72 -16.11 3.90
N GLU A 15 22.00 -16.75 4.81
CA GLU A 15 20.73 -16.27 5.37
C GLU A 15 20.83 -14.86 5.97
N GLN A 16 21.94 -14.56 6.65
CA GLN A 16 22.24 -13.25 7.25
C GLN A 16 22.32 -12.09 6.24
N TYR A 17 22.45 -12.38 4.94
CA TYR A 17 22.46 -11.38 3.87
C TYR A 17 21.16 -11.33 3.09
N ILE A 18 20.16 -12.14 3.44
CA ILE A 18 18.82 -12.10 2.83
C ILE A 18 18.00 -11.03 3.55
N SER A 19 17.78 -9.92 2.85
CA SER A 19 17.01 -8.79 3.37
C SER A 19 15.55 -9.17 3.60
N TYR A 20 14.87 -8.44 4.49
CA TYR A 20 13.44 -8.63 4.73
C TYR A 20 12.62 -8.44 3.45
N LEU A 21 12.98 -7.47 2.59
CA LEU A 21 12.31 -7.27 1.31
C LEU A 21 12.41 -8.51 0.40
N GLU A 22 13.56 -9.19 0.38
CA GLU A 22 13.73 -10.41 -0.40
C GLU A 22 12.89 -11.55 0.16
N LYS A 23 12.81 -11.68 1.49
CA LYS A 23 11.88 -12.62 2.14
C LYS A 23 10.43 -12.32 1.71
N LEU A 24 10.01 -11.05 1.72
CA LEU A 24 8.69 -10.64 1.20
C LEU A 24 8.52 -10.82 -0.32
N SER A 25 9.57 -11.14 -1.05
CA SER A 25 9.52 -11.42 -2.49
C SER A 25 9.48 -12.91 -2.81
N THR A 26 9.40 -13.79 -1.81
CA THR A 26 9.38 -15.25 -1.98
C THR A 26 7.98 -15.79 -2.30
N LYS A 27 7.93 -17.04 -2.79
CA LYS A 27 6.68 -17.79 -3.01
C LYS A 27 5.90 -17.99 -1.71
N GLU A 28 6.58 -18.30 -0.61
CA GLU A 28 6.02 -18.57 0.71
C GLU A 28 5.26 -17.36 1.25
N TRP A 29 5.85 -16.17 1.14
CA TRP A 29 5.13 -14.94 1.48
C TRP A 29 3.96 -14.67 0.54
N ASN A 30 4.11 -14.91 -0.77
CA ASN A 30 3.01 -14.71 -1.72
C ASN A 30 1.79 -15.61 -1.38
N GLU A 31 2.03 -16.87 -1.02
CA GLU A 31 0.99 -17.80 -0.59
C GLU A 31 0.32 -17.35 0.70
N LYS A 32 1.11 -17.00 1.73
CA LYS A 32 0.59 -16.45 2.98
C LYS A 32 -0.23 -15.19 2.75
N ARG A 33 0.31 -14.25 1.96
CA ARG A 33 -0.35 -12.99 1.61
C ARG A 33 -1.70 -13.24 0.95
N ASN A 34 -1.76 -14.15 -0.02
CA ASN A 34 -3.01 -14.49 -0.71
C ASN A 34 -4.03 -15.13 0.24
N LYS A 35 -3.58 -16.02 1.15
CA LYS A 35 -4.42 -16.62 2.19
C LYS A 35 -5.07 -15.53 3.07
N ILE A 36 -4.29 -14.58 3.57
CA ILE A 36 -4.77 -13.50 4.44
C ILE A 36 -5.71 -12.55 3.70
N ILE A 37 -5.39 -12.16 2.47
CA ILE A 37 -6.26 -11.29 1.66
C ILE A 37 -7.59 -11.99 1.36
N LYS A 38 -7.56 -13.29 1.05
CA LYS A 38 -8.78 -14.08 0.80
C LYS A 38 -9.62 -14.23 2.07
N ARG A 39 -8.98 -14.47 3.23
CA ARG A 39 -9.64 -14.49 4.55
C ARG A 39 -10.38 -13.18 4.82
N ASP A 40 -9.76 -12.06 4.48
CA ASP A 40 -10.32 -10.71 4.68
C ASP A 40 -11.23 -10.28 3.50
N GLU A 41 -11.75 -11.24 2.73
CA GLU A 41 -12.67 -11.02 1.60
C GLU A 41 -12.19 -9.96 0.59
N CYS A 42 -10.89 -9.91 0.34
CA CYS A 42 -10.28 -8.92 -0.53
C CYS A 42 -10.68 -7.49 -0.13
N THR A 43 -10.74 -7.20 1.17
CA THR A 43 -11.24 -5.92 1.72
C THR A 43 -10.25 -5.34 2.73
N CYS A 44 -10.07 -4.01 2.68
CA CYS A 44 -9.33 -3.29 3.71
C CYS A 44 -10.08 -3.35 5.05
N ASN A 45 -9.44 -3.81 6.11
CA ASN A 45 -10.08 -3.92 7.43
C ASN A 45 -10.40 -2.57 8.10
N ILE A 46 -9.76 -1.48 7.66
CA ILE A 46 -9.99 -0.13 8.18
C ILE A 46 -11.07 0.61 7.37
N CYS A 47 -10.82 0.91 6.09
CA CYS A 47 -11.74 1.73 5.28
C CYS A 47 -12.82 0.92 4.53
N LYS A 48 -12.79 -0.42 4.64
CA LYS A 48 -13.72 -1.35 3.98
C LYS A 48 -13.75 -1.29 2.45
N GLN A 49 -12.76 -0.65 1.82
CA GLN A 49 -12.61 -0.66 0.37
C GLN A 49 -12.13 -2.04 -0.11
N LYS A 50 -12.79 -2.59 -1.13
CA LYS A 50 -12.41 -3.84 -1.79
C LYS A 50 -11.24 -3.65 -2.77
N ALA A 51 -10.40 -4.68 -2.89
CA ALA A 51 -9.37 -4.77 -3.92
C ALA A 51 -10.01 -4.68 -5.30
N THR A 52 -9.35 -3.97 -6.20
CA THR A 52 -9.86 -3.73 -7.54
C THR A 52 -9.72 -4.95 -8.44
N ILE A 53 -10.77 -5.22 -9.22
CA ILE A 53 -10.83 -6.28 -10.24
C ILE A 53 -9.87 -5.92 -11.38
N PHE A 54 -9.27 -6.93 -12.01
CA PHE A 54 -8.44 -6.79 -13.20
C PHE A 54 -9.34 -6.88 -14.44
N GLU A 55 -9.51 -5.78 -15.18
CA GLU A 55 -10.27 -5.74 -16.43
C GLU A 55 -9.45 -4.96 -17.47
N ASN A 56 -9.21 -5.56 -18.65
CA ASN A 56 -8.43 -4.97 -19.75
C ASN A 56 -7.02 -4.44 -19.37
N GLY A 57 -6.29 -5.17 -18.53
CA GLY A 57 -4.94 -4.75 -18.11
C GLY A 57 -4.90 -3.63 -17.07
N LEU A 58 -6.07 -3.16 -16.60
CA LEU A 58 -6.20 -2.08 -15.63
C LEU A 58 -6.85 -2.59 -14.36
N MET A 59 -6.20 -2.32 -13.22
CA MET A 59 -6.77 -2.55 -11.89
C MET A 59 -7.68 -1.38 -11.54
N PHE A 60 -8.99 -1.58 -11.38
CA PHE A 60 -9.85 -0.46 -11.00
C PHE A 60 -11.12 -0.70 -10.17
N LYS A 61 -11.49 0.32 -9.38
CA LYS A 61 -12.81 0.45 -8.72
C LYS A 61 -13.68 1.31 -9.65
N LYS A 62 -14.77 0.76 -10.20
CA LYS A 62 -15.79 1.58 -10.87
C LYS A 62 -16.36 2.55 -9.84
N LYS A 63 -16.24 3.86 -10.10
CA LYS A 63 -16.85 4.90 -9.25
C LYS A 63 -18.37 4.79 -9.36
N THR A 64 -19.06 4.98 -8.26
CA THR A 64 -20.52 5.15 -8.26
C THR A 64 -20.89 6.43 -9.03
N THR A 65 -22.15 6.56 -9.44
CA THR A 65 -22.67 7.79 -10.05
C THR A 65 -22.43 9.00 -9.16
N LYS A 66 -22.67 8.86 -7.84
CA LYS A 66 -22.39 9.92 -6.86
C LYS A 66 -20.91 10.32 -6.82
N GLU A 67 -20.00 9.35 -6.74
CA GLU A 67 -18.55 9.61 -6.76
C GLU A 67 -18.08 10.23 -8.08
N LEU A 68 -18.75 9.92 -9.20
CA LEU A 68 -18.47 10.55 -10.51
C LEU A 68 -18.93 12.00 -10.54
N GLU A 69 -20.12 12.31 -10.04
CA GLU A 69 -20.65 13.68 -9.99
C GLU A 69 -19.84 14.55 -9.01
N GLU A 70 -19.48 14.03 -7.83
CA GLU A 70 -18.59 14.72 -6.89
C GLU A 70 -17.22 15.01 -7.53
N TYR A 71 -16.67 14.06 -8.28
CA TYR A 71 -15.41 14.27 -9.00
C TYR A 71 -15.55 15.34 -10.09
N LYS A 72 -16.61 15.30 -10.91
CA LYS A 72 -16.87 16.32 -11.94
C LYS A 72 -16.99 17.71 -11.32
N ARG A 73 -17.72 17.84 -10.19
CA ARG A 73 -17.85 19.10 -9.46
C ARG A 73 -16.52 19.59 -8.89
N SER A 74 -15.68 18.69 -8.36
CA SER A 74 -14.34 19.05 -7.89
C SER A 74 -13.45 19.57 -9.03
N ILE A 75 -13.53 18.98 -10.22
CA ILE A 75 -12.78 19.45 -11.38
C ILE A 75 -13.33 20.78 -11.90
N ALA A 76 -14.65 20.95 -11.94
CA ALA A 76 -15.29 22.21 -12.33
C ALA A 76 -14.81 23.37 -11.43
N ASN A 77 -14.83 23.17 -10.11
CA ASN A 77 -14.33 24.12 -9.13
C ASN A 77 -12.85 24.47 -9.37
N SER A 78 -11.99 23.45 -9.47
CA SER A 78 -10.55 23.64 -9.70
C SER A 78 -10.25 24.35 -11.02
N TRP A 79 -11.01 24.07 -12.08
CA TRP A 79 -10.89 24.73 -13.37
C TRP A 79 -11.33 26.19 -13.27
N TYR A 80 -12.49 26.46 -12.66
CA TYR A 80 -13.01 27.82 -12.46
C TYR A 80 -12.05 28.70 -11.65
N ASP A 81 -11.41 28.14 -10.63
CA ASP A 81 -10.41 28.87 -9.84
C ASP A 81 -9.16 29.24 -10.66
N SER A 82 -8.87 28.50 -11.74
CA SER A 82 -7.78 28.77 -12.68
C SER A 82 -8.15 29.78 -13.78
N VAL A 83 -9.44 30.13 -13.93
CA VAL A 83 -9.90 31.12 -14.91
C VAL A 83 -9.58 32.53 -14.41
N LEU A 84 -9.10 33.39 -15.32
CA LEU A 84 -8.81 34.79 -15.00
C LEU A 84 -10.07 35.53 -14.51
N PRO A 85 -9.97 36.44 -13.53
CA PRO A 85 -11.11 37.12 -12.92
C PRO A 85 -12.11 37.73 -13.92
N GLU A 86 -11.62 38.35 -14.98
CA GLU A 86 -12.42 39.01 -16.03
C GLU A 86 -13.27 38.04 -16.87
N PHE A 87 -12.93 36.74 -16.87
CA PHE A 87 -13.68 35.72 -17.60
C PHE A 87 -14.56 34.85 -16.70
N LYS A 88 -14.49 34.98 -15.37
CA LYS A 88 -15.26 34.15 -14.43
C LYS A 88 -16.76 34.25 -14.62
N ASN A 89 -17.26 35.43 -14.95
CA ASN A 89 -18.68 35.72 -15.15
C ASN A 89 -19.32 34.89 -16.30
N LYS A 90 -18.50 34.29 -17.17
CA LYS A 90 -18.94 33.48 -18.31
C LYS A 90 -19.15 32.00 -17.95
N TYR A 91 -18.79 31.58 -16.74
CA TYR A 91 -18.77 30.18 -16.36
C TYR A 91 -19.36 29.95 -14.97
N ASP A 92 -20.06 28.83 -14.82
CA ASP A 92 -20.55 28.39 -13.52
C ASP A 92 -19.51 27.55 -12.79
N ARG A 93 -19.26 27.88 -11.52
CA ARG A 93 -18.23 27.25 -10.69
C ARG A 93 -18.44 25.73 -10.50
N ASP A 94 -19.70 25.30 -10.40
CA ASP A 94 -20.05 23.89 -10.15
C ASP A 94 -20.37 23.10 -11.43
N ILE A 95 -20.31 23.74 -12.61
CA ILE A 95 -20.64 23.11 -13.89
C ILE A 95 -19.37 22.89 -14.69
N LEU A 96 -19.17 21.65 -15.12
CA LEU A 96 -18.02 21.29 -15.95
C LEU A 96 -18.20 21.91 -17.35
N PRO A 97 -17.25 22.71 -17.85
CA PRO A 97 -17.35 23.34 -19.16
C PRO A 97 -17.35 22.31 -20.30
N GLU A 98 -17.92 22.67 -21.45
CA GLU A 98 -18.08 21.79 -22.62
C GLU A 98 -16.79 21.06 -23.00
N ILE A 99 -15.67 21.79 -22.98
CA ILE A 99 -14.33 21.29 -23.34
C ILE A 99 -13.87 20.12 -22.46
N LEU A 100 -14.42 20.00 -21.24
CA LEU A 100 -14.10 18.94 -20.29
C LEU A 100 -15.20 17.88 -20.14
N LYS A 101 -16.34 17.98 -20.85
CA LYS A 101 -17.46 17.03 -20.71
C LYS A 101 -17.08 15.57 -20.99
N ASN A 102 -16.10 15.34 -21.87
CA ASN A 102 -15.62 14.01 -22.27
C ASN A 102 -14.37 13.57 -21.52
N ILE A 103 -14.05 14.16 -20.37
CA ILE A 103 -12.85 13.82 -19.61
C ILE A 103 -12.86 12.33 -19.20
N LYS A 104 -11.78 11.61 -19.55
CA LYS A 104 -11.61 10.21 -19.12
C LYS A 104 -11.18 10.16 -17.66
N ILE A 105 -12.14 9.88 -16.77
CA ILE A 105 -11.87 9.73 -15.34
C ILE A 105 -11.15 8.41 -15.10
N LYS A 106 -9.85 8.48 -14.78
CA LYS A 106 -9.13 7.28 -14.35
C LYS A 106 -9.73 6.79 -13.02
N PRO A 107 -10.04 5.50 -12.92
CA PRO A 107 -10.56 4.95 -11.68
C PRO A 107 -9.47 4.84 -10.61
N LYS A 108 -9.87 4.87 -9.33
CA LYS A 108 -8.93 4.78 -8.20
C LYS A 108 -8.48 3.33 -8.05
N GLN A 109 -7.16 3.11 -8.04
CA GLN A 109 -6.58 1.79 -7.80
C GLN A 109 -6.52 1.54 -6.28
N ILE A 110 -7.14 0.47 -5.82
CA ILE A 110 -7.07 0.03 -4.41
C ILE A 110 -6.15 -1.17 -4.34
N ILE A 111 -4.91 -0.91 -3.93
CA ILE A 111 -3.89 -1.95 -3.74
C ILE A 111 -3.98 -2.41 -2.28
N LEU A 112 -4.27 -3.69 -2.07
CA LEU A 112 -4.25 -4.30 -0.75
C LEU A 112 -2.87 -4.84 -0.40
N GLN A 113 -2.49 -4.72 0.86
CA GLN A 113 -1.27 -5.24 1.45
C GLN A 113 -1.60 -5.96 2.75
N VAL A 114 -0.76 -6.93 3.11
CA VAL A 114 -0.84 -7.58 4.42
C VAL A 114 0.13 -6.86 5.35
N HIS A 115 -0.39 -6.48 6.51
CA HIS A 115 0.35 -5.78 7.55
C HIS A 115 0.55 -6.70 8.75
N HIS A 116 1.79 -6.75 9.26
CA HIS A 116 2.15 -7.43 10.50
C HIS A 116 1.78 -6.54 11.70
N LYS A 117 0.97 -7.05 12.63
CA LYS A 117 0.60 -6.32 13.86
C LYS A 117 1.77 -6.20 14.87
N TYR A 118 2.79 -7.04 14.71
CA TYR A 118 4.03 -7.01 15.46
C TYR A 118 5.13 -7.69 14.65
N TYR A 119 6.38 -7.44 15.00
CA TYR A 119 7.54 -8.18 14.47
C TYR A 119 8.22 -8.98 15.59
N VAL A 120 8.82 -10.10 15.22
CA VAL A 120 9.69 -10.94 16.05
C VAL A 120 11.02 -11.06 15.31
N ILE A 121 12.14 -10.83 16.00
CA ILE A 121 13.47 -10.93 15.41
C ILE A 121 13.70 -12.31 14.82
N ASN A 122 14.36 -12.35 13.65
CA ASN A 122 14.66 -13.55 12.87
C ASN A 122 13.46 -14.39 12.40
N ASN A 123 12.23 -13.99 12.71
CA ASN A 123 11.05 -14.72 12.27
C ASN A 123 10.77 -14.45 10.78
N LEU A 124 10.42 -15.48 10.01
CA LEU A 124 10.12 -15.30 8.58
C LEU A 124 8.77 -14.61 8.41
N PRO A 125 8.57 -13.80 7.35
CA PRO A 125 7.32 -13.05 7.17
C PRO A 125 6.06 -13.91 7.17
N TRP A 126 6.14 -15.18 6.75
CA TRP A 126 5.02 -16.11 6.65
C TRP A 126 4.78 -16.98 7.90
N ASP A 127 5.72 -17.02 8.85
CA ASP A 127 5.65 -17.85 10.07
C ASP A 127 4.73 -17.25 11.15
N TYR A 128 4.23 -16.04 10.90
CA TYR A 128 3.32 -15.35 11.81
C TYR A 128 1.93 -16.01 11.83
N PRO A 129 1.30 -16.16 13.02
CA PRO A 129 -0.09 -16.56 13.14
C PRO A 129 -1.01 -15.69 12.28
N ASP A 130 -2.05 -16.27 11.66
CA ASP A 130 -2.90 -15.53 10.71
C ASP A 130 -3.53 -14.29 11.37
N ASP A 131 -4.00 -14.40 12.61
CA ASP A 131 -4.61 -13.33 13.41
C ASP A 131 -3.65 -12.17 13.74
N SER A 132 -2.34 -12.39 13.66
CA SER A 132 -1.32 -11.34 13.75
C SER A 132 -1.11 -10.56 12.44
N LEU A 133 -1.81 -10.95 11.38
CA LEU A 133 -1.76 -10.33 10.05
C LEU A 133 -3.11 -9.70 9.70
N ILE A 134 -3.09 -8.53 9.07
CA ILE A 134 -4.30 -7.80 8.69
C ILE A 134 -4.19 -7.23 7.28
N THR A 135 -5.25 -7.38 6.48
CA THR A 135 -5.33 -6.78 5.14
C THR A 135 -5.72 -5.31 5.23
N LEU A 136 -4.89 -4.43 4.66
CA LEU A 136 -5.11 -2.99 4.59
C LEU A 136 -4.90 -2.49 3.16
N CYS A 137 -5.63 -1.46 2.73
CA CYS A 137 -5.25 -0.75 1.50
C CYS A 137 -3.96 0.05 1.72
N ASN A 138 -3.23 0.35 0.65
CA ASN A 138 -1.98 1.12 0.69
C ASN A 138 -2.10 2.45 1.46
N GLU A 139 -3.22 3.16 1.33
CA GLU A 139 -3.48 4.41 2.06
C GLU A 139 -3.64 4.18 3.57
N CYS A 140 -4.46 3.20 3.98
CA CYS A 140 -4.64 2.86 5.38
C CYS A 140 -3.37 2.27 6.00
N HIS A 141 -2.61 1.47 5.24
CA HIS A 141 -1.34 0.90 5.66
C HIS A 141 -0.31 1.99 5.97
N GLN A 142 -0.15 2.98 5.07
CA GLN A 142 0.77 4.09 5.32
C GLN A 142 0.32 4.95 6.49
N LYS A 143 -0.98 5.25 6.62
CA LYS A 143 -1.52 6.01 7.76
C LYS A 143 -1.26 5.32 9.09
N LEU A 144 -1.40 3.99 9.13
CA LEU A 144 -1.10 3.21 10.32
C LEU A 144 0.37 3.38 10.72
N HIS A 145 1.32 3.18 9.80
CA HIS A 145 2.76 3.37 10.06
C HIS A 145 3.15 4.80 10.44
N ASN A 146 2.46 5.80 9.89
CA ASN A 146 2.70 7.19 10.25
C ASN A 146 2.23 7.51 11.68
N ASN A 147 1.12 6.90 12.12
CA ASN A 147 0.45 7.26 13.36
C ASN A 147 0.73 6.31 14.53
N THR A 148 1.24 5.11 14.25
CA THR A 148 1.46 4.07 15.25
C THR A 148 2.81 3.40 15.03
N ASN A 149 3.51 3.12 16.13
CA ASN A 149 4.69 2.25 16.09
C ASN A 149 4.23 0.80 16.21
N ILE A 150 4.77 -0.07 15.36
CA ILE A 150 4.49 -1.51 15.39
C ILE A 150 5.45 -2.16 16.38
N PRO A 151 4.97 -2.86 17.42
CA PRO A 151 5.85 -3.45 18.43
C PRO A 151 6.74 -4.54 17.83
N MET A 152 7.94 -4.66 18.37
CA MET A 152 8.94 -5.64 18.00
C MET A 152 9.36 -6.44 19.23
N TYR A 153 9.54 -7.75 19.10
CA TYR A 153 9.85 -8.65 20.21
C TYR A 153 11.11 -9.48 19.91
N SER A 154 11.82 -9.88 20.96
CA SER A 154 13.00 -10.77 20.85
C SER A 154 12.64 -12.14 20.28
N ASP A 155 11.48 -12.66 20.66
CA ASP A 155 11.05 -14.02 20.37
C ASP A 155 9.51 -14.13 20.41
N ASN A 156 9.02 -15.32 20.09
CA ASN A 156 7.58 -15.58 19.99
C ASN A 156 6.83 -15.57 21.34
N SER A 157 7.53 -15.58 22.48
CA SER A 157 6.89 -15.41 23.80
C SER A 157 6.35 -13.99 24.01
N LYS A 158 6.87 -13.00 23.26
CA LYS A 158 6.52 -11.57 23.36
C LYS A 158 6.73 -10.97 24.76
N ASN A 159 7.59 -11.59 25.57
CA ASN A 159 7.89 -11.13 26.92
C ASN A 159 8.83 -9.93 26.95
N VAL A 160 9.72 -9.81 25.95
CA VAL A 160 10.68 -8.72 25.83
C VAL A 160 10.39 -7.94 24.55
N GLN A 161 9.87 -6.72 24.72
CA GLN A 161 9.68 -5.78 23.63
C GLN A 161 10.99 -5.02 23.39
N LEU A 162 11.41 -4.94 22.13
CA LEU A 162 12.60 -4.23 21.69
C LEU A 162 12.24 -2.82 21.21
N GLU A 163 13.18 -1.90 21.36
CA GLU A 163 13.12 -0.63 20.65
C GLU A 163 13.38 -0.89 19.15
N SER A 164 12.54 -0.30 18.29
CA SER A 164 12.62 -0.49 16.84
C SER A 164 12.94 0.84 16.15
N THR A 165 13.93 0.83 15.27
CA THR A 165 14.36 2.00 14.51
C THR A 165 13.68 2.00 13.14
N LYS A 166 12.58 2.77 13.01
CA LYS A 166 11.87 2.91 11.73
C LYS A 166 12.65 3.77 10.75
N CYS A 167 12.56 3.42 9.46
CA CYS A 167 13.08 4.27 8.39
C CYS A 167 12.43 5.66 8.42
N ALA A 168 13.23 6.72 8.53
CA ALA A 168 12.77 8.11 8.59
C ALA A 168 11.97 8.55 7.34
N THR A 169 12.19 7.91 6.19
CA THR A 169 11.56 8.30 4.93
C THR A 169 10.20 7.64 4.71
N CYS A 170 10.03 6.37 5.11
CA CYS A 170 8.77 5.62 4.90
C CYS A 170 8.00 5.33 6.19
N ASN A 171 8.55 5.70 7.36
CA ASN A 171 8.00 5.43 8.68
C ASN A 171 7.72 3.94 8.96
N GLY A 172 8.56 3.05 8.41
CA GLY A 172 8.40 1.61 8.61
C GLY A 172 7.40 0.94 7.66
N SER A 173 6.88 1.63 6.64
CA SER A 173 6.03 0.97 5.64
C SER A 173 6.82 0.18 4.59
N GLY A 174 8.08 0.56 4.34
CA GLY A 174 8.94 0.03 3.28
C GLY A 174 8.56 0.51 1.88
N TYR A 175 7.55 1.38 1.76
CA TYR A 175 6.95 1.81 0.51
C TYR A 175 6.69 3.31 0.48
N ARG A 176 6.79 3.90 -0.72
CA ARG A 176 6.43 5.29 -1.00
C ARG A 176 5.64 5.39 -2.29
N ARG A 177 4.46 6.00 -2.20
CA ARG A 177 3.55 6.15 -3.34
C ARG A 177 4.14 7.05 -4.42
N GLU A 178 4.95 8.03 -4.03
CA GLU A 178 5.61 8.93 -4.98
C GLU A 178 6.55 8.17 -5.92
N TYR A 179 7.10 7.03 -5.49
CA TYR A 179 7.99 6.22 -6.30
C TYR A 179 7.27 5.07 -7.00
N ASN A 180 5.94 5.05 -7.06
CA ASN A 180 5.22 3.91 -7.66
C ASN A 180 5.60 3.65 -9.13
N TYR A 181 6.05 4.68 -9.85
CA TYR A 181 6.54 4.58 -11.23
C TYR A 181 7.95 3.98 -11.35
N TYR A 182 8.67 3.78 -10.24
CA TYR A 182 10.07 3.33 -10.22
C TYR A 182 10.30 2.32 -9.08
N LEU A 183 10.78 1.11 -9.43
CA LEU A 183 10.87 -0.04 -8.50
C LEU A 183 9.56 -0.33 -7.74
N ASN A 184 8.40 -0.07 -8.36
CA ASN A 184 7.07 -0.30 -7.78
C ASN A 184 6.88 0.34 -6.39
N GLY A 185 7.51 1.50 -6.14
CA GLY A 185 7.35 2.25 -4.91
C GLY A 185 8.13 1.75 -3.71
N ILE A 186 9.11 0.85 -3.87
CA ILE A 186 10.02 0.47 -2.79
C ILE A 186 10.73 1.72 -2.24
N CYS A 187 10.81 1.84 -0.91
CA CYS A 187 11.52 2.95 -0.28
C CYS A 187 13.04 2.81 -0.45
N PHE A 188 13.68 3.72 -1.20
CA PHE A 188 15.13 3.70 -1.45
C PHE A 188 15.98 3.83 -0.19
N ASN A 189 15.52 4.58 0.82
CA ASN A 189 16.34 4.81 2.02
C ASN A 189 16.50 3.54 2.88
N CYS A 190 15.55 2.62 2.83
CA CYS A 190 15.64 1.36 3.59
C CYS A 190 15.65 0.12 2.69
N ASN A 191 15.66 0.30 1.37
CA ASN A 191 15.49 -0.77 0.38
C ASN A 191 14.31 -1.70 0.73
N GLY A 192 13.21 -1.13 1.25
CA GLY A 192 12.03 -1.90 1.64
C GLY A 192 12.10 -2.65 2.97
N ASN A 193 13.22 -2.59 3.72
CA ASN A 193 13.40 -3.32 4.99
C ASN A 193 12.56 -2.77 6.16
N LYS A 194 12.01 -1.57 6.03
CA LYS A 194 11.08 -0.93 7.00
C LYS A 194 11.76 -0.46 8.29
N TYR A 195 12.38 -1.38 9.01
CA TYR A 195 13.05 -1.19 10.30
C TYR A 195 14.51 -1.65 10.15
N VAL A 196 15.42 -1.04 10.91
CA VAL A 196 16.85 -1.41 10.88
C VAL A 196 17.03 -2.85 11.37
N GLU A 197 16.26 -3.26 12.36
CA GLU A 197 16.35 -4.57 13.02
C GLU A 197 15.79 -5.73 12.18
N LEU A 198 15.12 -5.41 11.06
CA LEU A 198 14.69 -6.40 10.07
C LEU A 198 15.69 -6.52 8.89
N GLY A 199 16.64 -5.58 8.80
CA GLY A 199 17.54 -5.41 7.66
C GLY A 199 18.70 -6.38 7.62
#